data_AF-A0AAE1GWN6-F1
#
_entry.id   AF-A0AAE1GWN6-F1
#
_cell.length_a   1.000
_cell.length_b   1.000
_cell.length_c   1.000
_cell.angle_alpha   90.00
_cell.angle_beta   90.00
_cell.angle_gamma   90.00
#
_symmetry.space_group_name_H-M   'P 1'
#
loop_
_entity.id
_entity.type
_entity.pdbx_description
1 polymer ?
#
loop_
_entity_poly.entity_id
_entity_poly.type
_entity_poly.pdbx_seq_one_letter_code
_entity_poly.pdbx_strand_id
1 'polypeptide(L)'
;MSSAHDIVDGTSKYDAITHDEKDTTTSLKAKQDNWKAADADATLMIYATIDPNVKRHILMCDTSQQMFARLKAIYEKSNDRQRCVLLQNLYDFKFNPKKDAMSNISDLETIVYRLKALKENINDNMVISKILSALPPSYKDFKRFWGGIAEEKKTLEELKSSLQTEEEDYQKTKDFFD
;
A
#
# COMPACT_ATOMS: atom_id res chain seq x y z
N MET A 1 1.05 -34.96 15.98
CA MET A 1 0.10 -33.88 16.29
C MET A 1 0.90 -32.60 16.31
N SER A 2 0.54 -31.67 15.42
CA SER A 2 1.24 -30.42 15.11
C SER A 2 1.40 -29.58 16.36
N SER A 3 2.63 -29.35 16.83
CA SER A 3 2.91 -28.36 17.86
C SER A 3 2.70 -27.00 17.20
N ALA A 4 1.61 -26.33 17.56
CA ALA A 4 1.39 -24.94 17.20
C ALA A 4 2.54 -24.15 17.84
N HIS A 5 3.48 -23.69 17.02
CA HIS A 5 4.49 -22.74 17.45
C HIS A 5 3.72 -21.53 18.00
N ASP A 6 3.80 -21.33 19.31
CA ASP A 6 3.25 -20.15 19.98
C ASP A 6 3.84 -18.93 19.26
N ILE A 7 2.98 -18.08 18.73
CA ILE A 7 3.38 -17.04 17.80
C ILE A 7 4.32 -16.10 18.56
N VAL A 8 5.60 -16.08 18.18
CA VAL A 8 6.58 -15.11 18.67
C VAL A 8 6.17 -13.74 18.12
N ASP A 9 5.26 -13.06 18.83
CA ASP A 9 4.74 -11.74 18.49
C ASP A 9 5.70 -10.60 18.86
N GLY A 10 6.89 -10.94 19.37
CA GLY A 10 7.91 -9.99 19.80
C GLY A 10 7.55 -9.20 21.06
N THR A 11 6.48 -9.55 21.79
CA THR A 11 6.07 -8.87 23.03
C THR A 11 6.76 -9.43 24.27
N SER A 12 7.19 -10.69 24.24
CA SER A 12 7.94 -11.32 25.33
C SER A 12 9.38 -10.81 25.36
N LYS A 13 9.73 -10.04 26.38
CA LYS A 13 11.11 -9.54 26.63
C LYS A 13 11.81 -10.43 27.65
N TYR A 14 13.08 -10.75 27.43
CA TYR A 14 13.92 -11.49 28.38
C TYR A 14 13.88 -10.86 29.79
N ASP A 15 13.89 -9.52 29.85
CA ASP A 15 13.87 -8.75 31.10
C ASP A 15 12.50 -8.70 31.79
N ALA A 16 11.41 -9.15 31.13
CA ALA A 16 10.09 -9.23 31.75
C ALA A 16 9.93 -10.51 32.61
N ILE A 17 10.90 -11.43 32.56
CA ILE A 17 10.98 -12.61 33.43
C ILE A 17 11.66 -12.20 34.74
N THR A 18 11.05 -11.27 35.50
CA THR A 18 11.49 -10.90 36.85
C THR A 18 10.56 -11.50 37.90
N HIS A 19 11.14 -11.95 39.02
CA HIS A 19 10.48 -12.59 40.16
C HIS A 19 9.02 -12.17 40.38
N ASP A 20 8.08 -13.06 40.06
CA ASP A 20 6.83 -13.14 40.80
C ASP A 20 7.16 -13.85 42.12
N GLU A 21 6.65 -13.38 43.27
CA GLU A 21 7.00 -13.91 44.62
C GLU A 21 6.71 -15.41 44.80
N LYS A 22 6.09 -16.05 43.81
CA LYS A 22 5.75 -17.47 43.75
C LYS A 22 6.67 -18.34 42.88
N ASP A 23 7.62 -17.77 42.14
CA ASP A 23 8.47 -18.54 41.22
C ASP A 23 9.74 -19.09 41.90
N THR A 24 9.91 -20.42 41.89
CA THR A 24 11.16 -21.08 42.30
C THR A 24 12.27 -20.83 41.28
N THR A 25 13.54 -20.84 41.72
CA THR A 25 14.73 -20.65 40.86
C THR A 25 14.76 -21.59 39.64
N THR A 26 14.21 -22.79 39.77
CA THR A 26 14.07 -23.78 38.69
C THR A 26 13.02 -23.39 37.65
N SER A 27 11.89 -22.79 38.07
CA SER A 27 10.81 -22.29 37.19
C SER A 27 11.29 -21.15 36.29
N LEU A 28 12.09 -20.22 36.85
CA LEU A 28 12.61 -19.07 36.11
C LEU A 28 13.62 -19.48 35.04
N LYS A 29 14.50 -20.42 35.36
CA LYS A 29 15.47 -20.94 34.40
C LYS A 29 14.77 -21.62 33.21
N ALA A 30 13.73 -22.42 33.48
CA ALA A 30 12.92 -23.04 32.43
C ALA A 30 12.23 -22.00 31.53
N LYS A 31 11.71 -20.90 32.09
CA LYS A 31 11.12 -19.79 31.31
C LYS A 31 12.17 -19.10 30.43
N GLN A 32 13.36 -18.85 30.96
CA GLN A 32 14.47 -18.24 30.20
C GLN A 32 14.96 -19.14 29.07
N ASP A 33 15.10 -20.44 29.32
CA ASP A 33 15.53 -21.41 28.32
C ASP A 33 14.48 -21.54 27.20
N ASN A 34 13.19 -21.56 27.55
CA ASN A 34 12.10 -21.57 26.56
C ASN A 34 12.09 -20.29 25.71
N TRP A 35 12.30 -19.12 26.31
CA TRP A 35 12.40 -17.85 25.58
C TRP A 35 13.58 -17.87 24.58
N LYS A 36 14.75 -18.35 25.00
CA LYS A 36 15.93 -18.45 24.13
C LYS A 36 15.70 -19.40 22.96
N ALA A 37 15.02 -20.52 23.19
CA ALA A 37 14.65 -21.45 22.13
C ALA A 37 13.72 -20.78 21.11
N ALA A 38 12.67 -20.10 21.58
CA ALA A 38 11.73 -19.38 20.71
C ALA A 38 12.40 -18.23 19.93
N ASP A 39 13.29 -17.46 20.58
CA ASP A 39 14.03 -16.38 19.92
C ASP A 39 15.01 -16.90 18.86
N ALA A 40 15.67 -18.04 19.12
CA ALA A 40 16.53 -18.71 18.16
C ALA A 40 15.75 -19.21 16.93
N ASP A 41 14.58 -19.83 17.15
CA ASP A 41 13.70 -20.29 16.08
C ASP A 41 13.22 -19.11 15.21
N ALA A 42 12.74 -18.03 15.84
CA ALA A 42 12.30 -16.83 15.13
C ALA A 42 13.44 -16.17 14.34
N THR A 43 14.64 -16.08 14.95
CA THR A 43 15.85 -15.57 14.29
C THR A 43 16.18 -16.38 13.04
N LEU A 44 16.15 -17.71 13.13
CA LEU A 44 16.40 -18.60 12.00
C LEU A 44 15.38 -18.39 10.88
N MET A 45 14.09 -18.30 11.22
CA MET A 45 13.02 -18.03 10.24
C MET A 45 13.22 -16.68 9.53
N ILE A 46 13.54 -15.63 10.27
CA ILE A 46 13.83 -14.31 9.69
C ILE A 46 15.02 -14.41 8.73
N TYR A 47 16.13 -15.01 9.16
CA TYR A 47 17.31 -15.17 8.29
C TYR A 47 17.06 -16.03 7.05
N ALA A 48 16.19 -17.04 7.14
CA ALA A 48 15.89 -17.93 6.03
C ALA A 48 14.99 -17.27 4.96
N THR A 49 14.12 -16.34 5.36
CA THR A 49 13.05 -15.80 4.50
C THR A 49 13.37 -14.46 3.84
N ILE A 50 14.30 -13.68 4.38
CA ILE A 50 14.60 -12.34 3.84
C ILE A 50 15.64 -12.37 2.71
N ASP A 51 15.54 -11.37 1.84
CA ASP A 51 16.48 -11.16 0.72
C ASP A 51 17.93 -10.96 1.23
N PRO A 52 18.94 -11.54 0.57
CA PRO A 52 20.35 -11.39 0.95
C PRO A 52 20.82 -9.95 1.14
N ASN A 53 20.28 -9.00 0.37
CA ASN A 53 20.62 -7.59 0.50
C ASN A 53 20.13 -7.00 1.82
N VAL A 54 18.99 -7.48 2.32
CA VAL A 54 18.37 -7.03 3.58
C VAL A 54 19.03 -7.69 4.79
N LYS A 55 19.56 -8.91 4.66
CA LYS A 55 20.32 -9.61 5.73
C LYS A 55 21.44 -8.76 6.32
N ARG A 56 22.15 -7.99 5.49
CA ARG A 56 23.23 -7.09 5.92
C ARG A 56 22.77 -6.05 6.94
N HIS A 57 21.50 -5.67 6.92
CA HIS A 57 20.96 -4.66 7.84
C HIS A 57 20.57 -5.21 9.22
N ILE A 58 20.45 -6.53 9.35
CA ILE A 58 20.08 -7.20 10.61
C ILE A 58 21.21 -8.07 11.19
N LEU A 59 22.40 -8.06 10.55
CA LEU A 59 23.55 -8.88 10.96
C LEU A 59 24.04 -8.56 12.38
N MET A 60 23.88 -7.32 12.82
CA MET A 60 24.31 -6.83 14.14
C MET A 60 23.18 -6.88 15.19
N CYS A 61 22.05 -7.52 14.87
CA CYS A 61 20.94 -7.68 15.81
C CYS A 61 21.11 -9.01 16.57
N ASP A 62 21.01 -8.95 17.90
CA ASP A 62 21.25 -10.12 18.76
C ASP A 62 20.00 -10.95 19.02
N THR A 63 18.81 -10.37 18.85
CA THR A 63 17.53 -11.03 19.11
C THR A 63 16.58 -10.89 17.93
N SER A 64 15.65 -11.82 17.79
CA SER A 64 14.61 -11.80 16.76
C SER A 64 13.76 -10.51 16.83
N GLN A 65 13.54 -9.99 18.05
CA GLN A 65 12.86 -8.71 18.26
C GLN A 65 13.63 -7.54 17.63
N GLN A 66 14.94 -7.45 17.85
CA GLN A 66 15.77 -6.40 17.25
C GLN A 66 15.78 -6.51 15.72
N MET A 67 15.88 -7.74 15.19
CA MET A 67 15.81 -7.99 13.75
C MET A 67 14.48 -7.51 13.17
N PHE A 68 13.36 -7.90 13.78
CA PHE A 68 12.03 -7.52 13.34
C PHE A 68 11.82 -6.00 13.40
N ALA A 69 12.23 -5.34 14.49
CA ALA A 69 12.17 -3.88 14.62
C ALA A 69 13.00 -3.17 13.53
N ARG A 70 14.18 -3.71 13.21
CA ARG A 70 15.05 -3.17 12.17
C ARG A 70 14.45 -3.34 10.77
N LEU A 71 13.90 -4.52 10.47
CA LEU A 71 13.18 -4.78 9.21
C LEU A 71 11.99 -3.84 9.07
N LYS A 72 11.18 -3.72 10.13
CA LYS A 72 10.04 -2.81 10.17
C LYS A 72 10.46 -1.39 9.83
N ALA A 73 11.53 -0.87 10.45
CA ALA A 73 12.04 0.47 10.17
C ALA A 73 12.50 0.67 8.71
N ILE A 74 13.13 -0.33 8.09
CA ILE A 74 13.59 -0.26 6.68
C ILE A 74 12.38 -0.21 5.74
N TYR A 75 11.44 -1.13 5.91
CA TYR A 75 10.26 -1.22 5.04
C TYR A 75 9.29 -0.06 5.28
N GLU A 76 9.09 0.41 6.51
CA GLU A 76 8.29 1.61 6.80
C GLU A 76 8.91 2.85 6.13
N LYS A 77 10.22 3.06 6.26
CA LYS A 77 10.90 4.16 5.57
C LYS A 77 10.76 4.09 4.04
N SER A 78 10.84 2.88 3.49
CA SER A 78 10.64 2.66 2.05
C SER A 78 9.20 2.99 1.65
N ASN A 79 8.22 2.53 2.42
CA ASN A 79 6.80 2.80 2.19
C ASN A 79 6.49 4.29 2.29
N ASP A 80 7.07 5.01 3.25
CA ASP A 80 6.91 6.46 3.41
C ASP A 80 7.44 7.20 2.19
N ARG A 81 8.63 6.85 1.71
CA ARG A 81 9.21 7.45 0.50
C ARG A 81 8.35 7.14 -0.72
N GLN A 82 7.92 5.89 -0.88
CA GLN A 82 7.07 5.45 -1.99
C GLN A 82 5.72 6.18 -1.97
N ARG A 83 5.12 6.33 -0.78
CA ARG A 83 3.90 7.11 -0.56
C ARG A 83 4.08 8.55 -1.05
N CYS A 84 5.14 9.23 -0.63
CA CYS A 84 5.41 10.61 -1.06
C CYS A 84 5.52 10.73 -2.59
N VAL A 85 6.24 9.83 -3.24
CA VAL A 85 6.39 9.83 -4.71
C VAL A 85 5.05 9.56 -5.40
N LEU A 86 4.26 8.61 -4.92
CA LEU A 86 2.95 8.32 -5.50
C LEU A 86 1.95 9.46 -5.32
N LEU A 87 1.96 10.13 -4.17
CA LEU A 87 1.14 11.34 -3.94
C LEU A 87 1.53 12.46 -4.89
N GLN A 88 2.82 12.70 -5.10
CA GLN A 88 3.30 13.65 -6.10
C GLN A 88 2.80 13.27 -7.50
N ASN A 89 2.96 12.02 -7.90
CA ASN A 89 2.45 11.54 -9.19
C ASN A 89 0.94 11.72 -9.33
N LEU A 90 0.16 11.51 -8.26
CA LEU A 90 -1.28 11.74 -8.25
C LEU A 90 -1.60 13.24 -8.45
N TYR A 91 -0.94 14.13 -7.72
CA TYR A 91 -1.17 15.57 -7.83
C TYR A 91 -0.70 16.12 -9.18
N ASP A 92 0.42 15.65 -9.69
CA ASP A 92 1.02 16.09 -10.96
C ASP A 92 0.45 15.37 -12.17
N PHE A 93 -0.43 14.37 -11.98
CA PHE A 93 -1.04 13.64 -13.09
C PHE A 93 -1.76 14.60 -14.04
N LYS A 94 -1.43 14.47 -15.33
CA LYS A 94 -1.99 15.21 -16.45
C LYS A 94 -2.37 14.24 -17.53
N PHE A 95 -3.47 14.53 -18.21
CA PHE A 95 -3.94 13.72 -19.32
C PHE A 95 -2.93 13.81 -20.49
N ASN A 96 -2.50 12.66 -20.98
CA ASN A 96 -1.63 12.53 -22.14
C ASN A 96 -2.49 12.54 -23.42
N PRO A 97 -2.36 13.55 -24.29
CA PRO A 97 -3.18 13.68 -25.50
C PRO A 97 -2.87 12.61 -26.57
N LYS A 98 -1.80 11.82 -26.40
CA LYS A 98 -1.44 10.71 -27.30
C LYS A 98 -2.09 9.38 -26.91
N LYS A 99 -2.78 9.33 -25.78
CA LYS A 99 -3.49 8.15 -25.27
C LYS A 99 -4.98 8.44 -25.24
N ASP A 100 -5.79 7.41 -25.39
CA ASP A 100 -7.23 7.49 -25.19
C ASP A 100 -7.58 7.77 -23.72
N ALA A 101 -8.83 8.14 -23.45
CA ALA A 101 -9.29 8.49 -22.11
C ALA A 101 -9.18 7.32 -21.14
N MET A 102 -9.54 6.11 -21.56
CA MET A 102 -9.51 4.93 -20.71
C MET A 102 -8.09 4.52 -20.33
N SER A 103 -7.13 4.63 -21.25
CA SER A 103 -5.70 4.42 -20.97
C SER A 103 -5.17 5.44 -19.96
N ASN A 104 -5.54 6.72 -20.07
CA ASN A 104 -5.17 7.74 -19.08
C ASN A 104 -5.78 7.46 -17.70
N ILE A 105 -7.06 7.07 -17.66
CA ILE A 105 -7.74 6.71 -16.41
C ILE A 105 -7.07 5.49 -15.78
N SER A 106 -6.69 4.49 -16.57
CA SER A 106 -5.99 3.28 -16.08
C SER A 106 -4.63 3.61 -15.45
N ASP A 107 -3.87 4.55 -16.03
CA ASP A 107 -2.62 5.03 -15.45
C ASP A 107 -2.86 5.69 -14.08
N LEU A 108 -3.92 6.51 -13.96
CA LEU A 108 -4.31 7.14 -12.71
C LEU A 108 -4.79 6.13 -11.66
N GLU A 109 -5.65 5.18 -12.05
CA GLU A 109 -6.15 4.12 -11.17
C GLU A 109 -5.00 3.25 -10.66
N THR A 110 -3.95 3.03 -11.46
CA THR A 110 -2.74 2.33 -11.02
C THR A 110 -2.03 3.08 -9.88
N ILE A 111 -1.95 4.41 -9.96
CA ILE A 111 -1.38 5.24 -8.88
C ILE A 111 -2.26 5.15 -7.62
N VAL A 112 -3.57 5.29 -7.78
CA VAL A 112 -4.55 5.21 -6.68
C VAL A 112 -4.51 3.85 -6.00
N TYR A 113 -4.45 2.75 -6.77
CA TYR A 113 -4.34 1.39 -6.25
C TYR A 113 -3.10 1.21 -5.38
N ARG A 114 -1.94 1.69 -5.85
CA ARG A 114 -0.68 1.62 -5.08
C ARG A 114 -0.72 2.46 -3.80
N LEU A 115 -1.38 3.61 -3.83
CA LEU A 115 -1.59 4.44 -2.64
C LEU A 115 -2.51 3.75 -1.63
N LYS A 116 -3.63 3.17 -2.08
CA LYS A 116 -4.53 2.37 -1.24
C LYS A 116 -3.80 1.17 -0.60
N ALA A 117 -2.91 0.51 -1.34
CA ALA A 117 -2.07 -0.58 -0.81
C ALA A 117 -1.11 -0.11 0.31
N LEU A 118 -0.71 1.16 0.30
CA LEU A 118 0.06 1.82 1.36
C LEU A 118 -0.83 2.39 2.49
N LYS A 119 -2.12 2.02 2.51
CA LYS A 119 -3.14 2.47 3.48
C LYS A 119 -3.51 3.95 3.39
N GLU A 120 -3.27 4.59 2.25
CA GLU A 120 -3.75 5.96 2.01
C GLU A 120 -5.26 5.97 1.73
N ASN A 121 -5.96 6.92 2.34
CA ASN A 121 -7.39 7.08 2.19
C ASN A 121 -7.72 7.93 0.96
N ILE A 122 -7.83 7.29 -0.20
CA ILE A 122 -8.27 7.93 -1.45
C ILE A 122 -9.70 7.49 -1.74
N ASN A 123 -10.64 8.41 -1.58
CA ASN A 123 -12.03 8.16 -1.92
C ASN A 123 -12.30 8.41 -3.41
N ASP A 124 -13.40 7.85 -3.92
CA ASP A 124 -13.72 7.93 -5.34
C ASP A 124 -14.01 9.36 -5.81
N ASN A 125 -14.53 10.23 -4.93
CA ASN A 125 -14.74 11.64 -5.23
C ASN A 125 -13.42 12.38 -5.53
N MET A 126 -12.33 12.04 -4.82
CA MET A 126 -11.00 12.57 -5.12
C MET A 126 -10.53 12.12 -6.50
N VAL A 127 -10.79 10.85 -6.86
CA VAL A 127 -10.42 10.30 -8.18
C VAL A 127 -11.23 10.98 -9.28
N ILE A 128 -12.55 11.10 -9.14
CA ILE A 128 -13.45 11.79 -10.07
C ILE A 128 -12.98 13.24 -10.28
N SER A 129 -12.78 13.99 -9.18
CA SER A 129 -12.30 15.36 -9.23
C SER A 129 -10.95 15.46 -9.96
N LYS A 130 -10.05 14.51 -9.69
CA LYS A 130 -8.74 14.49 -10.34
C LYS A 130 -8.87 14.23 -11.85
N ILE A 131 -9.67 13.26 -12.27
CA ILE A 131 -9.95 12.98 -13.70
C ILE A 131 -10.48 14.24 -14.38
N LEU A 132 -11.54 14.84 -13.84
CA LEU A 132 -12.16 16.04 -14.40
C LEU A 132 -11.18 17.21 -14.49
N SER A 133 -10.31 17.38 -13.50
CA SER A 133 -9.29 18.43 -13.51
C SER A 133 -8.19 18.19 -14.56
N ALA A 134 -7.85 16.93 -14.82
CA ALA A 134 -6.79 16.53 -15.74
C ALA A 134 -7.24 16.52 -17.20
N LEU A 135 -8.55 16.35 -17.47
CA LEU A 135 -9.12 16.33 -18.81
C LEU A 135 -8.74 17.59 -19.63
N PRO A 136 -8.30 17.43 -20.89
CA PRO A 136 -7.88 18.55 -21.72
C PRO A 136 -9.07 19.43 -22.13
N PRO A 137 -8.80 20.64 -22.68
CA PRO A 137 -9.86 21.58 -23.08
C PRO A 137 -10.84 21.04 -24.13
N SER A 138 -10.49 20.01 -24.89
CA SER A 138 -11.38 19.35 -25.85
C SER A 138 -12.61 18.71 -25.18
N TYR A 139 -12.51 18.29 -23.91
CA TYR A 139 -13.63 17.71 -23.16
C TYR A 139 -14.45 18.78 -22.41
N LYS A 140 -14.48 20.03 -22.88
CA LYS A 140 -15.19 21.12 -22.20
C LYS A 140 -16.70 20.86 -22.12
N ASP A 141 -17.30 20.35 -23.19
CA ASP A 141 -18.73 20.08 -23.24
C ASP A 141 -19.10 18.86 -22.37
N PHE A 142 -18.26 17.82 -22.38
CA PHE A 142 -18.33 16.74 -21.41
C PHE A 142 -18.31 17.25 -19.95
N LYS A 143 -17.39 18.14 -19.57
CA LYS A 143 -17.34 18.69 -18.20
C LYS A 143 -18.62 19.45 -17.83
N ARG A 144 -19.26 20.12 -18.79
CA ARG A 144 -20.55 20.81 -18.57
C ARG A 144 -21.68 19.81 -18.37
N PHE A 145 -21.75 18.78 -19.21
CA PHE A 145 -22.70 17.68 -19.05
C PHE A 145 -22.54 17.01 -17.68
N TRP A 146 -21.30 16.66 -17.31
CA TRP A 146 -20.98 16.06 -16.01
C TRP A 146 -21.36 16.96 -14.82
N GLY A 147 -21.28 18.28 -14.99
CA GLY A 147 -21.74 19.22 -13.96
C GLY A 147 -23.26 19.19 -13.73
N GLY A 148 -24.04 18.79 -14.72
CA GLY A 148 -25.51 18.80 -14.71
C GLY A 148 -26.19 17.49 -14.30
N ILE A 149 -25.46 16.38 -14.19
CA ILE A 149 -25.99 15.11 -13.69
C ILE A 149 -26.25 15.15 -12.18
N ALA A 150 -27.23 14.35 -11.74
CA ALA A 150 -27.62 14.22 -10.34
C ALA A 150 -26.48 13.65 -9.49
N GLU A 151 -26.37 14.09 -8.25
CA GLU A 151 -25.23 13.79 -7.38
C GLU A 151 -25.09 12.28 -7.11
N GLU A 152 -26.21 11.58 -6.94
CA GLU A 152 -26.27 10.14 -6.74
C GLU A 152 -25.74 9.32 -7.93
N LYS A 153 -25.68 9.92 -9.12
CA LYS A 153 -25.15 9.29 -10.33
C LYS A 153 -23.68 9.61 -10.58
N LYS A 154 -23.07 10.53 -9.83
CA LYS A 154 -21.64 10.90 -9.98
C LYS A 154 -20.72 9.86 -9.36
N THR A 155 -20.76 8.66 -9.91
CA THR A 155 -19.88 7.55 -9.54
C THR A 155 -18.70 7.45 -10.49
N LEU A 156 -17.63 6.78 -10.06
CA LEU A 156 -16.45 6.57 -10.91
C LEU A 156 -16.79 5.70 -12.14
N GLU A 157 -17.70 4.73 -11.98
CA GLU A 157 -18.15 3.86 -13.08
C GLU A 157 -18.95 4.65 -14.13
N GLU A 158 -19.87 5.51 -13.69
CA GLU A 158 -20.64 6.36 -14.62
C GLU A 158 -19.73 7.35 -15.35
N LEU A 159 -18.71 7.89 -14.67
CA LEU A 159 -17.72 8.78 -15.29
C LEU A 159 -16.96 8.08 -16.40
N LYS A 160 -16.46 6.86 -16.14
CA LYS A 160 -15.74 6.05 -17.12
C LYS A 160 -16.62 5.73 -18.33
N SER A 161 -17.84 5.25 -18.10
CA SER A 161 -18.81 4.93 -19.16
C SER A 161 -19.14 6.15 -20.03
N SER A 162 -19.38 7.30 -19.40
CA SER A 162 -19.70 8.54 -20.11
C SER A 162 -18.51 9.07 -20.92
N LEU A 163 -17.29 8.99 -20.36
CA LEU A 163 -16.06 9.42 -21.07
C LEU A 163 -15.75 8.53 -22.27
N GLN A 164 -15.96 7.23 -22.14
CA GLN A 164 -15.80 6.29 -23.24
C GLN A 164 -16.78 6.59 -24.38
N THR A 165 -18.05 6.85 -24.05
CA THR A 165 -19.07 7.18 -25.05
C THR A 165 -18.75 8.48 -25.79
N GLU A 166 -18.34 9.52 -25.06
CA GLU A 166 -17.91 10.80 -25.64
C GLU A 166 -16.74 10.61 -26.62
N GLU A 167 -15.74 9.79 -26.26
CA GLU A 167 -14.58 9.52 -27.10
C GLU A 167 -14.94 8.76 -28.39
N GLU A 168 -15.84 7.77 -28.30
CA GLU A 168 -16.36 7.05 -29.47
C GLU A 168 -17.11 7.99 -30.43
N ASP A 169 -17.88 8.94 -29.91
CA ASP A 169 -18.64 9.89 -30.72
C ASP A 169 -17.75 10.94 -31.39
N TYR A 170 -16.69 11.39 -30.71
CA TYR A 170 -15.64 12.23 -31.33
C TYR A 170 -14.92 11.51 -32.46
N GLN A 171 -14.61 10.23 -32.30
CA GLN A 171 -13.91 9.47 -33.33
C GLN A 171 -14.81 9.26 -34.57
N LYS A 172 -16.09 8.93 -34.38
CA LYS A 172 -17.07 8.80 -35.48
C LYS A 172 -17.26 10.10 -36.26
N THR A 173 -17.31 11.24 -35.56
CA THR A 173 -17.44 12.54 -36.23
C THR A 173 -16.19 12.86 -37.04
N LYS A 174 -15.00 12.57 -36.51
CA LYS A 174 -13.75 12.77 -37.24
C LYS A 174 -13.68 11.91 -38.52
N ASP A 175 -13.99 10.62 -38.41
CA ASP A 175 -13.97 9.68 -39.54
C ASP A 175 -15.01 10.02 -40.62
N PHE A 176 -16.04 10.81 -40.30
CA PHE A 176 -17.05 11.26 -41.26
C PHE A 176 -16.60 12.48 -42.10
N PHE A 177 -15.65 13.27 -41.60
CA PHE A 177 -15.18 14.50 -42.26
C PHE A 177 -13.77 14.39 -42.88
N ASP A 178 -13.04 13.30 -42.63
CA ASP A 178 -11.77 12.93 -43.28
C ASP A 178 -12.02 12.07 -44.55
#